data_AF-A0A842P6E7-F1
#
_entry.id   AF-A0A842P6E7-F1
#
_cell.length_a   1.000
_cell.length_b   1.000
_cell.length_c   1.000
_cell.angle_alpha   90.00
_cell.angle_beta   90.00
_cell.angle_gamma   90.00
#
_symmetry.space_group_name_H-M   'P 1'
#
loop_
_entity.id
_entity.type
_entity.pdbx_description
1 polymer ?
#
loop_
_entity_poly.entity_id
_entity_poly.type
_entity_poly.pdbx_seq_one_letter_code
_entity_poly.pdbx_strand_id
1 'polypeptide(L)'
;MKNNCELELKRLTGKKYLVFVRRGNTAILASLKLVKKLGYETVLIQDQGGWMTYQQYIRKLKLNELRLKTDYGLVSNIKEKNAALLFNSMAGYFALQDMKLISDFSKKNKLFLINDVSGSIGTEEAKYGDVIVGSFGRWKSLNLEEGAFIAVDKKEYYDFFQDFSVDIDYEKLYKKLSRLKDKLLFFDVVRTKIIHELSDYEVIHRNKLGINVIIKFSSDDEKEKLINYCKENNYEFVECPRYIKVLDNAISIEVKRLEL
;
A
#
# COMPACT_ATOMS: atom_id res chain seq x y z
N MET A 1 17.55 19.90 -3.49
CA MET A 1 16.48 18.98 -3.95
C MET A 1 15.80 18.19 -2.83
N LYS A 2 16.54 17.64 -1.86
CA LYS A 2 16.02 16.93 -0.67
C LYS A 2 14.84 17.65 0.02
N ASN A 3 15.02 18.93 0.37
CA ASN A 3 13.98 19.72 1.05
C ASN A 3 12.67 19.79 0.25
N ASN A 4 12.73 19.91 -1.09
CA ASN A 4 11.53 19.96 -1.93
C ASN A 4 10.79 18.62 -1.92
N CYS A 5 11.53 17.50 -2.00
CA CYS A 5 10.94 16.16 -1.87
C CYS A 5 10.29 15.96 -0.50
N GLU A 6 10.96 16.41 0.56
CA GLU A 6 10.45 16.34 1.92
C GLU A 6 9.17 17.16 2.09
N LEU A 7 9.15 18.42 1.63
CA LEU A 7 7.96 19.28 1.68
C LEU A 7 6.79 18.65 0.93
N GLU A 8 7.03 18.11 -0.26
CA GLU A 8 5.98 17.50 -1.07
C GLU A 8 5.44 16.21 -0.42
N LEU A 9 6.31 15.33 0.08
CA LEU A 9 5.86 14.12 0.77
C LEU A 9 5.14 14.45 2.10
N LYS A 10 5.57 15.47 2.84
CA LYS A 10 4.84 15.97 4.02
C LYS A 10 3.45 16.47 3.65
N ARG A 11 3.33 17.19 2.54
CA ARG A 11 2.02 17.64 2.00
C ARG A 11 1.12 16.45 1.62
N LEU A 12 1.67 15.46 0.92
CA LEU A 12 0.94 14.27 0.48
C LEU A 12 0.49 13.36 1.63
N THR A 13 1.28 13.30 2.71
CA THR A 13 1.00 12.46 3.88
C THR A 13 0.33 13.22 5.02
N GLY A 14 0.25 14.55 4.94
CA GLY A 14 -0.23 15.40 6.03
C GLY A 14 0.61 15.34 7.31
N LYS A 15 1.87 14.85 7.25
CA LYS A 15 2.74 14.65 8.41
C LYS A 15 3.76 15.75 8.59
N LYS A 16 4.15 16.00 9.86
CA LYS A 16 5.12 17.05 10.22
C LYS A 16 6.57 16.68 9.92
N TYR A 17 6.93 15.42 10.13
CA TYR A 17 8.29 14.93 10.03
C TYR A 17 8.40 13.78 9.04
N LEU A 18 9.55 13.67 8.39
CA LEU A 18 9.80 12.67 7.36
C LEU A 18 11.24 12.16 7.44
N VAL A 19 11.41 10.85 7.28
CA VAL A 19 12.71 10.18 7.23
C VAL A 19 12.78 9.37 5.94
N PHE A 20 13.82 9.58 5.15
CA PHE A 20 14.12 8.74 3.99
C PHE A 20 14.87 7.49 4.44
N VAL A 21 14.44 6.32 3.97
CA VAL A 21 15.07 5.04 4.32
C VAL A 21 15.35 4.25 3.05
N ARG A 22 16.28 3.30 3.14
CA ARG A 22 16.81 2.60 1.96
C ARG A 22 15.75 1.85 1.15
N ARG A 23 14.80 1.17 1.83
CA ARG A 23 13.76 0.33 1.18
C ARG A 23 12.46 0.34 1.97
N GLY A 24 11.35 0.01 1.31
CA GLY A 24 10.04 -0.12 1.98
C GLY A 24 10.07 -1.17 3.10
N ASN A 25 10.79 -2.26 2.89
CA ASN A 25 11.00 -3.28 3.93
C ASN A 25 11.74 -2.72 5.16
N THR A 26 12.69 -1.80 4.98
CA THR A 26 13.34 -1.10 6.10
C THR A 26 12.34 -0.22 6.85
N ALA A 27 11.47 0.50 6.13
CA ALA A 27 10.44 1.33 6.73
C ALA A 27 9.47 0.50 7.60
N ILE A 28 9.02 -0.64 7.08
CA ILE A 28 8.14 -1.58 7.80
C ILE A 28 8.84 -2.13 9.05
N LEU A 29 10.07 -2.62 8.91
CA LEU A 29 10.83 -3.17 10.04
C LEU A 29 11.07 -2.11 11.12
N ALA A 30 11.45 -0.90 10.74
CA ALA A 30 11.65 0.21 11.68
C ALA A 30 10.34 0.52 12.42
N SER A 31 9.22 0.60 11.69
CA SER A 31 7.90 0.87 12.28
C SER A 31 7.48 -0.21 13.29
N LEU A 32 7.74 -1.49 12.99
CA LEU A 32 7.47 -2.58 13.92
C LEU A 32 8.42 -2.59 15.13
N LYS A 33 9.67 -2.14 14.98
CA LYS A 33 10.55 -1.91 16.13
C LYS A 33 10.02 -0.81 17.04
N LEU A 34 9.46 0.27 16.47
CA LEU A 34 8.80 1.31 17.25
C LEU A 34 7.58 0.76 17.99
N VAL A 35 6.72 -0.02 17.32
CA VAL A 35 5.57 -0.72 17.94
C VAL A 35 6.00 -1.52 19.16
N LYS A 36 7.06 -2.32 19.03
CA LYS A 36 7.61 -3.10 20.15
C LYS A 36 8.15 -2.20 21.28
N LYS A 37 8.86 -1.13 20.94
CA LYS A 37 9.37 -0.14 21.92
C LYS A 37 8.24 0.53 22.70
N LEU A 38 7.10 0.76 22.05
CA LEU A 38 5.90 1.35 22.66
C LEU A 38 5.08 0.35 23.51
N GLY A 39 5.52 -0.90 23.63
CA GLY A 39 4.90 -1.91 24.48
C GLY A 39 3.72 -2.65 23.85
N TYR A 40 3.47 -2.49 22.54
CA TYR A 40 2.49 -3.31 21.84
C TYR A 40 3.05 -4.70 21.56
N GLU A 41 2.33 -5.72 21.98
CA GLU A 41 2.71 -7.12 21.75
C GLU A 41 2.03 -7.73 20.52
N THR A 42 0.85 -7.25 20.16
CA THR A 42 0.03 -7.78 19.06
C THR A 42 0.02 -6.84 17.88
N VAL A 43 0.23 -7.40 16.68
CA VAL A 43 0.15 -6.70 15.40
C VAL A 43 -0.90 -7.38 14.52
N LEU A 44 -1.87 -6.58 14.11
CA LEU A 44 -2.93 -6.95 13.21
C LEU A 44 -2.55 -6.63 11.78
N ILE A 45 -2.70 -7.61 10.88
CA ILE A 45 -2.46 -7.46 9.44
C ILE A 45 -3.64 -8.01 8.65
N GLN A 46 -3.76 -7.62 7.38
CA GLN A 46 -4.76 -8.21 6.47
C GLN A 46 -4.47 -9.71 6.25
N ASP A 47 -5.50 -10.53 6.14
CA ASP A 47 -5.37 -11.95 5.75
C ASP A 47 -4.97 -12.14 4.27
N GLN A 48 -5.22 -11.13 3.43
CA GLN A 48 -4.82 -11.02 2.02
C GLN A 48 -4.67 -9.56 1.58
N GLY A 49 -4.08 -9.30 0.42
CA GLY A 49 -3.88 -7.96 -0.14
C GLY A 49 -2.75 -7.14 0.51
N GLY A 50 -2.19 -7.63 1.62
CA GLY A 50 -1.06 -7.03 2.33
C GLY A 50 0.30 -7.29 1.66
N TRP A 51 1.40 -6.98 2.36
CA TRP A 51 2.75 -7.25 1.89
C TRP A 51 3.41 -8.40 2.67
N MET A 52 4.21 -9.22 1.99
CA MET A 52 4.79 -10.44 2.56
C MET A 52 5.71 -10.19 3.75
N THR A 53 6.43 -9.06 3.78
CA THR A 53 7.39 -8.78 4.85
C THR A 53 6.74 -8.33 6.15
N TYR A 54 5.44 -8.01 6.16
CA TYR A 54 4.70 -7.72 7.39
C TYR A 54 4.81 -8.90 8.36
N GLN A 55 4.37 -10.08 7.92
CA GLN A 55 4.46 -11.31 8.71
C GLN A 55 5.90 -11.68 9.07
N GLN A 56 6.82 -11.59 8.11
CA GLN A 56 8.23 -11.95 8.35
C GLN A 56 8.84 -11.13 9.48
N TYR A 57 8.57 -9.82 9.51
CA TYR A 57 9.13 -8.94 10.54
C TYR A 57 8.39 -9.00 11.88
N ILE A 58 7.07 -9.22 11.88
CA ILE A 58 6.32 -9.49 13.11
C ILE A 58 6.92 -10.71 13.83
N ARG A 59 7.11 -11.82 13.10
CA ARG A 59 7.73 -13.05 13.62
C ARG A 59 9.17 -12.82 14.06
N LYS A 60 9.98 -12.13 13.24
CA LYS A 60 11.38 -11.80 13.58
C LYS A 60 11.49 -11.01 14.89
N LEU A 61 10.53 -10.12 15.15
CA LEU A 61 10.51 -9.30 16.36
C LEU A 61 9.83 -9.99 17.55
N LYS A 62 9.34 -11.23 17.38
CA LYS A 62 8.60 -11.99 18.39
C LYS A 62 7.35 -11.24 18.88
N LEU A 63 6.65 -10.59 17.95
CA LEU A 63 5.33 -10.00 18.19
C LEU A 63 4.25 -11.02 17.83
N ASN A 64 3.10 -10.95 18.49
CA ASN A 64 1.93 -11.77 18.19
C ASN A 64 1.30 -11.29 16.87
N GLU A 65 1.18 -12.17 15.89
CA GLU A 65 0.51 -11.90 14.62
C GLU A 65 -0.97 -12.27 14.74
N LEU A 66 -1.87 -11.32 14.42
CA LEU A 66 -3.28 -11.60 14.23
C LEU A 66 -3.70 -11.19 12.81
N ARG A 67 -4.33 -12.12 12.08
CA ARG A 67 -4.83 -11.84 10.74
C ARG A 67 -6.30 -11.44 10.80
N LEU A 68 -6.58 -10.23 10.33
CA LEU A 68 -7.92 -9.73 10.19
C LEU A 68 -8.55 -10.32 8.93
N LYS A 69 -9.74 -10.92 9.08
CA LYS A 69 -10.54 -11.34 7.94
C LYS A 69 -10.92 -10.10 7.12
N THR A 70 -10.68 -10.14 5.83
CA THR A 70 -10.98 -9.03 4.92
C THR A 70 -12.03 -9.38 3.89
N ASP A 71 -12.65 -8.35 3.33
CA ASP A 71 -13.38 -8.42 2.06
C ASP A 71 -12.38 -8.12 0.94
N TYR A 72 -11.74 -9.16 0.42
CA TYR A 72 -10.67 -9.07 -0.59
C TYR A 72 -9.64 -7.97 -0.28
N GLY A 73 -9.04 -8.03 0.91
CA GLY A 73 -8.02 -7.09 1.38
C GLY A 73 -8.58 -5.84 2.07
N LEU A 74 -9.87 -5.50 1.91
CA LEU A 74 -10.49 -4.41 2.66
C LEU A 74 -10.85 -4.86 4.07
N VAL A 75 -10.29 -4.16 5.05
CA VAL A 75 -10.50 -4.42 6.48
C VAL A 75 -11.84 -3.85 6.90
N SER A 76 -12.61 -4.67 7.63
CA SER A 76 -13.82 -4.27 8.33
C SER A 76 -13.84 -4.89 9.72
N ASN A 77 -14.67 -4.37 10.63
CA ASN A 77 -14.98 -5.00 11.91
C ASN A 77 -13.77 -5.33 12.81
N ILE A 78 -12.81 -4.41 12.93
CA ILE A 78 -11.73 -4.52 13.92
C ILE A 78 -12.36 -4.53 15.32
N LYS A 79 -12.01 -5.50 16.18
CA LYS A 79 -12.59 -5.65 17.54
C LYS A 79 -11.54 -5.56 18.63
N GLU A 80 -10.30 -5.75 18.25
CA GLU A 80 -9.14 -5.78 19.12
C GLU A 80 -8.88 -4.38 19.70
N LYS A 81 -8.29 -4.38 20.89
CA LYS A 81 -7.88 -3.17 21.61
C LYS A 81 -6.42 -3.31 21.98
N ASN A 82 -5.75 -2.18 22.18
CA ASN A 82 -4.35 -2.14 22.62
C ASN A 82 -3.39 -2.98 21.74
N ALA A 83 -3.49 -2.79 20.42
CA ALA A 83 -2.67 -3.48 19.45
C ALA A 83 -2.22 -2.53 18.34
N ALA A 84 -1.22 -2.92 17.57
CA ALA A 84 -0.82 -2.19 16.37
C ALA A 84 -1.54 -2.74 15.14
N LEU A 85 -1.94 -1.85 14.24
CA LEU A 85 -2.47 -2.17 12.93
C LEU A 85 -1.38 -1.89 11.88
N LEU A 86 -1.05 -2.87 11.06
CA LEU A 86 -0.15 -2.71 9.92
C LEU A 86 -0.83 -3.24 8.67
N PHE A 87 -1.27 -2.32 7.82
CA PHE A 87 -1.87 -2.67 6.54
C PHE A 87 -1.67 -1.54 5.52
N ASN A 88 -1.92 -1.85 4.26
CA ASN A 88 -1.85 -0.87 3.18
C ASN A 88 -3.20 -0.21 2.95
N SER A 89 -3.19 1.08 2.61
CA SER A 89 -4.43 1.81 2.28
C SER A 89 -4.97 1.51 0.88
N MET A 90 -4.21 0.79 0.04
CA MET A 90 -4.67 0.25 -1.24
C MET A 90 -4.28 -1.22 -1.38
N ALA A 91 -5.13 -2.12 -0.88
CA ALA A 91 -4.89 -3.57 -0.90
C ALA A 91 -4.61 -4.05 -2.32
N GLY A 92 -3.52 -4.81 -2.50
CA GLY A 92 -3.08 -5.35 -3.78
C GLY A 92 -2.95 -4.35 -4.94
N TYR A 93 -2.98 -3.03 -4.67
CA TYR A 93 -3.13 -1.92 -5.60
C TYR A 93 -4.50 -1.80 -6.30
N PHE A 94 -5.56 -2.50 -5.87
CA PHE A 94 -6.84 -2.55 -6.62
C PHE A 94 -8.04 -1.91 -5.93
N ALA A 95 -7.98 -1.69 -4.61
CA ALA A 95 -9.07 -1.07 -3.87
C ALA A 95 -8.56 -0.22 -2.69
N LEU A 96 -9.01 1.03 -2.61
CA LEU A 96 -8.77 1.93 -1.48
C LEU A 96 -9.61 1.53 -0.27
N GLN A 97 -8.94 1.51 0.90
CA GLN A 97 -9.56 1.44 2.21
C GLN A 97 -10.02 2.84 2.64
N ASP A 98 -11.17 2.94 3.30
CA ASP A 98 -11.57 4.17 4.00
C ASP A 98 -10.69 4.33 5.25
N MET A 99 -9.59 5.06 5.13
CA MET A 99 -8.62 5.23 6.20
C MET A 99 -9.07 6.26 7.22
N LYS A 100 -9.97 7.17 6.86
CA LYS A 100 -10.58 8.08 7.84
C LYS A 100 -11.33 7.26 8.88
N LEU A 101 -12.19 6.34 8.44
CA LEU A 101 -12.96 5.47 9.34
C LEU A 101 -12.03 4.59 10.19
N ILE A 102 -11.00 3.98 9.60
CA ILE A 102 -10.05 3.16 10.37
C ILE A 102 -9.23 4.02 11.36
N SER A 103 -8.82 5.22 10.97
CA SER A 103 -8.11 6.16 11.85
C SER A 103 -8.98 6.58 13.04
N ASP A 104 -10.24 6.95 12.80
CA ASP A 104 -11.18 7.34 13.85
C ASP A 104 -11.44 6.17 14.82
N PHE A 105 -11.60 4.95 14.28
CA PHE A 105 -11.71 3.73 15.09
C PHE A 105 -10.44 3.46 15.90
N SER A 106 -9.26 3.60 15.28
CA SER A 106 -7.96 3.35 15.92
C SER A 106 -7.74 4.29 17.11
N LYS A 107 -8.03 5.58 16.93
CA LYS A 107 -7.97 6.58 18.00
C LYS A 107 -8.90 6.23 19.16
N LYS A 108 -10.17 5.88 18.85
CA LYS A 108 -11.17 5.51 19.86
C LYS A 108 -10.75 4.27 20.68
N ASN A 109 -10.08 3.31 20.05
CA ASN A 109 -9.71 2.03 20.67
C ASN A 109 -8.23 1.94 21.09
N LYS A 110 -7.50 3.05 21.05
CA LYS A 110 -6.07 3.13 21.39
C LYS A 110 -5.24 2.09 20.61
N LEU A 111 -5.52 1.97 19.31
CA LEU A 111 -4.71 1.18 18.39
C LEU A 111 -3.63 2.06 17.77
N PHE A 112 -2.44 1.49 17.55
CA PHE A 112 -1.35 2.17 16.86
C PHE A 112 -1.39 1.87 15.36
N LEU A 113 -1.66 2.87 14.54
CA LEU A 113 -1.91 2.69 13.11
C LEU A 113 -0.66 2.95 12.26
N ILE A 114 -0.16 1.91 11.61
CA ILE A 114 0.85 1.99 10.55
C ILE A 114 0.15 1.83 9.19
N ASN A 115 0.18 2.89 8.38
CA ASN A 115 -0.38 2.90 7.03
C ASN A 115 0.73 2.77 5.98
N ASP A 116 0.71 1.66 5.24
CA ASP A 116 1.56 1.51 4.05
C ASP A 116 0.89 2.15 2.82
N VAL A 117 1.44 3.28 2.40
CA VAL A 117 0.93 4.10 1.30
C VAL A 117 1.65 3.85 -0.02
N SER A 118 2.40 2.74 -0.13
CA SER A 118 3.15 2.39 -1.35
C SER A 118 2.29 2.27 -2.61
N GLY A 119 0.97 2.10 -2.47
CA GLY A 119 0.01 2.11 -3.58
C GLY A 119 -0.94 3.29 -3.61
N SER A 120 -1.05 4.05 -2.51
CA SER A 120 -2.06 5.12 -2.34
C SER A 120 -1.46 6.52 -2.22
N ILE A 121 -0.13 6.67 -2.25
CA ILE A 121 0.50 8.00 -2.20
C ILE A 121 -0.07 8.91 -3.29
N GLY A 122 -0.48 10.13 -2.91
CA GLY A 122 -1.21 11.04 -3.78
C GLY A 122 -2.74 11.03 -3.60
N THR A 123 -3.28 10.11 -2.79
CA THR A 123 -4.70 10.06 -2.41
C THR A 123 -4.93 10.60 -0.99
N GLU A 124 -6.19 10.90 -0.65
CA GLU A 124 -6.56 11.31 0.72
C GLU A 124 -6.27 10.22 1.76
N GLU A 125 -6.38 8.95 1.38
CA GLU A 125 -6.14 7.82 2.28
C GLU A 125 -4.69 7.70 2.74
N ALA A 126 -3.76 8.33 2.01
CA ALA A 126 -2.35 8.38 2.37
C ALA A 126 -2.02 9.36 3.51
N LYS A 127 -3.03 10.05 4.08
CA LYS A 127 -2.82 11.04 5.16
C LYS A 127 -3.04 10.51 6.58
N TYR A 128 -3.59 9.30 6.69
CA TYR A 128 -4.01 8.73 7.97
C TYR A 128 -3.00 7.71 8.49
N GLY A 129 -2.76 7.73 9.81
CA GLY A 129 -1.84 6.82 10.50
C GLY A 129 -1.01 7.54 11.58
N ASP A 130 -0.60 6.83 12.61
CA ASP A 130 0.43 7.30 13.55
C ASP A 130 1.81 7.29 12.87
N VAL A 131 2.03 6.28 12.03
CA VAL A 131 3.19 6.13 11.15
C VAL A 131 2.70 5.85 9.74
N ILE A 132 3.27 6.57 8.77
CA ILE A 132 3.01 6.35 7.36
C ILE A 132 4.30 5.89 6.70
N VAL A 133 4.25 4.77 5.97
CA VAL A 133 5.41 4.24 5.24
C VAL A 133 5.10 4.18 3.76
N GLY A 134 6.06 4.51 2.91
CA GLY A 134 5.88 4.39 1.46
C GLY A 134 7.15 3.95 0.77
N SER A 135 7.01 3.04 -0.20
CA SER A 135 8.13 2.52 -0.99
C SER A 135 8.24 3.22 -2.34
N PHE A 136 9.48 3.50 -2.74
CA PHE A 136 9.84 3.92 -4.08
C PHE A 136 10.45 2.78 -4.91
N GLY A 137 10.28 1.53 -4.50
CA GLY A 137 10.86 0.39 -5.22
C GLY A 137 10.31 0.22 -6.64
N ARG A 138 10.83 -0.79 -7.32
CA ARG A 138 10.33 -1.20 -8.64
C ARG A 138 8.81 -1.44 -8.62
N TRP A 139 8.13 -1.00 -9.68
CA TRP A 139 6.68 -1.15 -9.89
C TRP A 139 5.77 -0.44 -8.87
N LYS A 140 6.32 0.53 -8.12
CA LYS A 140 5.54 1.45 -7.27
C LYS A 140 5.14 2.69 -8.09
N SER A 141 4.14 3.44 -7.66
CA SER A 141 3.64 4.60 -8.41
C SER A 141 4.76 5.61 -8.74
N LEU A 142 5.67 5.87 -7.80
CA LEU A 142 6.83 6.75 -8.02
C LEU A 142 8.01 6.07 -8.74
N ASN A 143 8.18 4.75 -8.58
CA ASN A 143 9.29 3.91 -9.10
C ASN A 143 10.67 4.61 -9.25
N LEU A 144 11.49 4.48 -8.21
CA LEU A 144 12.90 4.85 -8.19
C LEU A 144 13.84 3.63 -8.26
N GLU A 145 13.30 2.41 -8.38
CA GLU A 145 13.98 1.11 -8.18
C GLU A 145 14.39 0.83 -6.72
N GLU A 146 14.86 1.83 -5.98
CA GLU A 146 15.20 1.77 -4.55
C GLU A 146 14.76 3.05 -3.82
N GLY A 147 14.61 2.96 -2.50
CA GLY A 147 14.18 4.06 -1.63
C GLY A 147 12.81 3.85 -1.00
N ALA A 148 12.58 4.57 0.08
CA ALA A 148 11.32 4.66 0.81
C ALA A 148 11.34 5.87 1.75
N PHE A 149 10.20 6.10 2.40
CA PHE A 149 10.09 7.08 3.47
C PHE A 149 9.24 6.55 4.63
N ILE A 150 9.43 7.19 5.79
CA ILE A 150 8.60 7.10 6.98
C ILE A 150 8.15 8.52 7.33
N ALA A 151 6.87 8.74 7.58
CA ALA A 151 6.30 10.04 7.94
C ALA A 151 5.50 9.95 9.24
N VAL A 152 5.69 10.93 10.14
CA VAL A 152 5.12 10.96 11.50
C VAL A 152 4.85 12.38 11.98
N ASP A 153 3.99 12.52 13.00
CA ASP A 153 3.71 13.80 13.65
C ASP A 153 4.46 14.02 14.96
N LYS A 154 4.82 12.95 15.67
CA LYS A 154 5.49 13.04 16.96
C LYS A 154 7.01 13.10 16.78
N LYS A 155 7.64 14.11 17.40
CA LYS A 155 9.10 14.30 17.36
C LYS A 155 9.85 13.09 17.92
N GLU A 156 9.35 12.48 19.00
CA GLU A 156 9.93 11.26 19.58
C GLU A 156 10.01 10.10 18.57
N TYR A 157 8.98 9.93 17.72
CA TYR A 157 8.99 8.89 16.69
C TYR A 157 9.95 9.25 15.57
N TYR A 158 10.00 10.51 15.17
CA TYR A 158 10.96 11.00 14.19
C TYR A 158 12.40 10.75 14.63
N ASP A 159 12.71 11.04 15.90
CA ASP A 159 14.04 10.81 16.49
C ASP A 159 14.39 9.33 16.53
N PHE A 160 13.44 8.48 16.89
CA PHE A 160 13.61 7.02 16.80
C PHE A 160 13.94 6.55 15.37
N PHE A 161 13.37 7.19 14.34
CA PHE A 161 13.59 6.80 12.96
C PHE A 161 14.88 7.37 12.35
N GLN A 162 15.54 8.36 12.97
CA GLN A 162 16.77 8.95 12.44
C GLN A 162 17.89 7.91 12.25
N ASP A 163 17.96 6.88 13.09
CA ASP A 163 18.93 5.80 12.99
C ASP A 163 18.82 4.98 11.69
N PHE A 164 17.70 5.09 10.98
CA PHE A 164 17.44 4.40 9.70
C PHE A 164 17.60 5.34 8.49
N SER A 165 17.90 6.60 8.73
CA SER A 165 17.95 7.64 7.72
C SER A 165 19.08 7.38 6.73
N VAL A 166 18.79 7.50 5.44
CA VAL A 166 19.78 7.44 4.37
C VAL A 166 19.46 8.50 3.32
N ASP A 167 20.47 8.88 2.55
CA ASP A 167 20.23 9.64 1.33
C ASP A 167 19.80 8.74 0.18
N ILE A 168 18.97 9.31 -0.69
CA ILE A 168 18.44 8.68 -1.90
C ILE A 168 18.61 9.65 -3.07
N ASP A 169 18.27 9.20 -4.29
CA ASP A 169 18.27 10.05 -5.47
C ASP A 169 17.09 11.06 -5.43
N TYR A 170 17.35 12.21 -4.83
CA TYR A 170 16.35 13.27 -4.64
C TYR A 170 15.95 13.96 -5.95
N GLU A 171 16.81 14.00 -6.95
CA GLU A 171 16.46 14.60 -8.25
C GLU A 171 15.47 13.71 -9.00
N LYS A 172 15.76 12.41 -9.06
CA LYS A 172 14.83 11.42 -9.61
C LYS A 172 13.52 11.39 -8.83
N LEU A 173 13.59 11.45 -7.48
CA LEU A 173 12.38 11.51 -6.65
C LEU A 173 11.53 12.73 -6.98
N TYR A 174 12.13 13.92 -7.02
CA TYR A 174 11.42 15.16 -7.30
C TYR A 174 10.73 15.12 -8.66
N LYS A 175 11.42 14.63 -9.70
CA LYS A 175 10.85 14.46 -11.05
C LYS A 175 9.66 13.49 -11.07
N LYS A 176 9.69 12.43 -10.25
CA LYS A 176 8.59 11.48 -10.14
C LYS A 176 7.43 12.04 -9.32
N LEU A 177 7.71 12.79 -8.26
CA LEU A 177 6.69 13.47 -7.45
C LEU A 177 5.95 14.53 -8.27
N SER A 178 6.65 15.33 -9.08
CA SER A 178 6.01 16.38 -9.89
C SER A 178 5.06 15.82 -10.95
N ARG A 179 5.26 14.58 -11.41
CA ARG A 179 4.39 13.85 -12.35
C ARG A 179 3.41 12.89 -11.66
N LEU A 180 3.38 12.82 -10.33
CA LEU A 180 2.57 11.83 -9.61
C LEU A 180 1.09 11.99 -9.94
N LYS A 181 0.58 13.22 -9.97
CA LYS A 181 -0.84 13.49 -10.28
C LYS A 181 -1.20 12.98 -11.68
N ASP A 182 -0.39 13.31 -12.69
CA ASP A 182 -0.63 12.87 -14.07
C ASP A 182 -0.56 11.35 -14.20
N LYS A 183 0.38 10.71 -13.48
CA LYS A 183 0.51 9.25 -13.45
C LYS A 183 -0.71 8.58 -12.79
N LEU A 184 -1.26 9.15 -11.73
CA LEU A 184 -2.49 8.64 -11.10
C LEU A 184 -3.71 8.81 -12.02
N LEU A 185 -3.83 9.94 -12.72
CA LEU A 185 -4.89 10.15 -13.72
C LEU A 185 -4.78 9.15 -14.88
N PHE A 186 -3.57 8.91 -15.37
CA PHE A 186 -3.32 7.90 -16.39
C PHE A 186 -3.77 6.50 -15.95
N PHE A 187 -3.42 6.10 -14.73
CA PHE A 187 -3.87 4.82 -14.17
C PHE A 187 -5.39 4.72 -14.07
N ASP A 188 -6.07 5.80 -13.66
CA ASP A 188 -7.52 5.83 -13.57
C ASP A 188 -8.20 5.67 -14.93
N VAL A 189 -7.69 6.35 -15.97
CA VAL A 189 -8.18 6.22 -17.35
C VAL A 189 -8.03 4.79 -17.86
N VAL A 190 -6.83 4.19 -17.70
CA VAL A 190 -6.58 2.82 -18.16
C VAL A 190 -7.43 1.81 -17.37
N ARG A 191 -7.52 1.97 -16.06
CA ARG A 191 -8.35 1.12 -15.20
C ARG A 191 -9.83 1.18 -15.63
N THR A 192 -10.35 2.37 -15.86
CA THR A 192 -11.74 2.58 -16.29
C THR A 192 -12.02 1.92 -17.64
N LYS A 193 -11.08 2.04 -18.59
CA LYS A 193 -11.15 1.35 -19.88
C LYS A 193 -11.25 -0.17 -19.69
N ILE A 194 -10.35 -0.76 -18.92
CA ILE A 194 -10.32 -2.22 -18.68
C ILE A 194 -11.63 -2.70 -18.03
N ILE A 195 -12.14 -1.98 -17.01
CA ILE A 195 -13.39 -2.35 -16.33
C ILE A 195 -14.59 -2.27 -17.30
N HIS A 196 -14.58 -1.32 -18.23
CA HIS A 196 -15.63 -1.20 -19.24
C HIS A 196 -15.57 -2.34 -20.27
N GLU A 197 -14.39 -2.62 -20.82
CA GLU A 197 -14.18 -3.68 -21.81
C GLU A 197 -14.43 -5.09 -21.25
N LEU A 198 -14.18 -5.29 -19.96
CA LEU A 198 -14.41 -6.56 -19.26
C LEU A 198 -15.64 -6.50 -18.37
N SER A 199 -16.65 -5.72 -18.79
CA SER A 199 -17.86 -5.48 -18.00
C SER A 199 -18.69 -6.73 -17.73
N ASP A 200 -18.59 -7.76 -18.57
CA ASP A 200 -19.27 -9.06 -18.41
C ASP A 200 -18.65 -9.96 -17.34
N TYR A 201 -17.44 -9.63 -16.85
CA TYR A 201 -16.75 -10.41 -15.82
C TYR A 201 -16.95 -9.84 -14.41
N GLU A 202 -16.83 -10.69 -13.40
CA GLU A 202 -16.87 -10.25 -12.00
C GLU A 202 -15.55 -9.54 -11.62
N VAL A 203 -15.60 -8.21 -11.56
CA VAL A 203 -14.48 -7.36 -11.11
C VAL A 203 -14.57 -7.16 -9.60
N ILE A 204 -13.55 -7.62 -8.87
CA ILE A 204 -13.47 -7.44 -7.41
C ILE A 204 -13.35 -5.95 -7.09
N HIS A 205 -14.21 -5.45 -6.19
CA HIS A 205 -14.25 -4.03 -5.80
C HIS A 205 -14.40 -3.06 -6.98
N ARG A 206 -15.19 -3.44 -8.00
CA ARG A 206 -15.44 -2.65 -9.23
C ARG A 206 -15.62 -1.15 -8.98
N ASN A 207 -16.44 -0.79 -7.99
CA ASN A 207 -16.83 0.59 -7.69
C ASN A 207 -15.90 1.31 -6.70
N LYS A 208 -14.80 0.68 -6.26
CA LYS A 208 -13.78 1.32 -5.44
C LYS A 208 -12.69 1.91 -6.31
N LEU A 209 -12.12 3.01 -5.85
CA LEU A 209 -10.89 3.56 -6.44
C LEU A 209 -9.72 2.59 -6.22
N GLY A 210 -8.88 2.45 -7.23
CA GLY A 210 -7.70 1.58 -7.24
C GLY A 210 -6.88 1.81 -8.49
N ILE A 211 -5.80 1.06 -8.66
CA ILE A 211 -4.92 1.13 -9.84
C ILE A 211 -5.07 -0.14 -10.67
N ASN A 212 -4.79 -1.30 -10.07
CA ASN A 212 -4.95 -2.59 -10.72
C ASN A 212 -6.42 -2.98 -10.86
N VAL A 213 -6.72 -3.88 -11.79
CA VAL A 213 -8.02 -4.54 -11.94
C VAL A 213 -7.87 -6.01 -11.59
N ILE A 214 -8.72 -6.52 -10.71
CA ILE A 214 -8.74 -7.96 -10.37
C ILE A 214 -10.08 -8.54 -10.81
N ILE A 215 -10.02 -9.59 -11.62
CA ILE A 215 -11.17 -10.17 -12.31
C ILE A 215 -11.22 -11.65 -11.98
N LYS A 216 -12.35 -12.12 -11.44
CA LYS A 216 -12.54 -13.53 -11.12
C LYS A 216 -12.82 -14.34 -12.39
N PHE A 217 -12.46 -15.61 -12.32
CA PHE A 217 -12.82 -16.60 -13.32
C PHE A 217 -13.33 -17.87 -12.63
N SER A 218 -14.23 -18.57 -13.29
CA SER A 218 -14.87 -19.80 -12.81
C SER A 218 -14.43 -21.04 -13.60
N SER A 219 -13.79 -20.85 -14.75
CA SER A 219 -13.32 -21.92 -15.65
C SER A 219 -11.98 -21.58 -16.28
N ASP A 220 -11.29 -22.60 -16.80
CA ASP A 220 -10.05 -22.41 -17.56
C ASP A 220 -10.29 -21.62 -18.87
N ASP A 221 -11.46 -21.77 -19.49
CA ASP A 221 -11.82 -20.99 -20.69
C ASP A 221 -11.92 -19.49 -20.40
N GLU A 222 -12.55 -19.10 -19.28
CA GLU A 222 -12.60 -17.69 -18.84
C GLU A 222 -11.20 -17.17 -18.51
N LYS A 223 -10.39 -17.97 -17.83
CA LYS A 223 -9.00 -17.63 -17.51
C LYS A 223 -8.19 -17.35 -18.77
N GLU A 224 -8.25 -18.24 -19.77
CA GLU A 224 -7.53 -18.08 -21.03
C GLU A 224 -8.00 -16.84 -21.81
N LYS A 225 -9.32 -16.55 -21.82
CA LYS A 225 -9.84 -15.31 -22.42
C LYS A 225 -9.27 -14.06 -21.75
N LEU A 226 -9.21 -14.02 -20.42
CA LEU A 226 -8.62 -12.90 -19.67
C LEU A 226 -7.12 -12.75 -19.94
N ILE A 227 -6.38 -13.87 -20.02
CA ILE A 227 -4.96 -13.88 -20.35
C ILE A 227 -4.73 -13.39 -21.78
N ASN A 228 -5.54 -13.83 -22.74
CA ASN A 228 -5.44 -13.40 -24.14
C ASN A 228 -5.75 -11.91 -24.27
N TYR A 229 -6.79 -11.41 -23.61
CA TYR A 229 -7.05 -9.96 -23.52
C TYR A 229 -5.82 -9.20 -23.02
N CYS A 230 -5.15 -9.69 -21.97
CA CYS A 230 -3.94 -9.05 -21.44
C CYS A 230 -2.79 -9.07 -22.47
N LYS A 231 -2.56 -10.20 -23.16
CA LYS A 231 -1.52 -10.32 -24.18
C LYS A 231 -1.77 -9.39 -25.37
N GLU A 232 -3.00 -9.36 -25.88
CA GLU A 232 -3.40 -8.49 -27.00
C GLU A 232 -3.22 -7.00 -26.69
N ASN A 233 -3.48 -6.62 -25.44
CA ASN A 233 -3.34 -5.24 -24.98
C ASN A 233 -1.96 -4.92 -24.35
N ASN A 234 -1.01 -5.86 -24.37
CA ASN A 234 0.31 -5.75 -23.72
C ASN A 234 0.23 -5.37 -22.22
N TYR A 235 -0.78 -5.88 -21.51
CA TYR A 235 -0.90 -5.73 -20.06
C TYR A 235 -0.18 -6.86 -19.34
N GLU A 236 0.75 -6.51 -18.45
CA GLU A 236 1.27 -7.47 -17.47
C GLU A 236 0.16 -7.92 -16.51
N PHE A 237 0.16 -9.20 -16.15
CA PHE A 237 -0.84 -9.76 -15.24
C PHE A 237 -0.21 -10.73 -14.24
N VAL A 238 -0.96 -11.02 -13.18
CA VAL A 238 -0.62 -12.02 -12.17
C VAL A 238 -1.82 -12.91 -11.93
N GLU A 239 -1.64 -14.21 -12.10
CA GLU A 239 -2.63 -15.22 -11.72
C GLU A 239 -2.68 -15.38 -10.19
N CYS A 240 -3.90 -15.39 -9.65
CA CYS A 240 -4.26 -15.63 -8.25
C CYS A 240 -4.75 -17.08 -8.08
N PRO A 241 -4.63 -17.68 -6.87
CA PRO A 241 -4.46 -17.03 -5.58
C PRO A 241 -3.04 -16.53 -5.28
N ARG A 242 -2.94 -15.29 -4.77
CA ARG A 242 -1.69 -14.70 -4.27
C ARG A 242 -1.98 -13.86 -3.04
N TYR A 243 -1.29 -14.14 -1.93
CA TYR A 243 -1.47 -13.37 -0.66
C TYR A 243 -1.35 -11.86 -0.85
N ILE A 244 -0.43 -11.39 -1.68
CA ILE A 244 -0.23 -9.94 -1.94
C ILE A 244 -1.29 -9.33 -2.89
N LYS A 245 -2.29 -10.12 -3.29
CA LYS A 245 -3.43 -9.78 -4.14
C LYS A 245 -4.70 -10.30 -3.48
N VAL A 246 -5.31 -11.36 -4.02
CA VAL A 246 -6.48 -12.04 -3.50
C VAL A 246 -6.22 -13.55 -3.41
N LEU A 247 -6.86 -14.21 -2.46
CA LEU A 247 -6.82 -15.66 -2.26
C LEU A 247 -8.03 -16.33 -2.92
N ASP A 248 -8.24 -16.02 -4.20
CA ASP A 248 -9.35 -16.52 -5.02
C ASP A 248 -8.87 -16.70 -6.47
N ASN A 249 -9.63 -17.44 -7.27
CA ASN A 249 -9.38 -17.66 -8.70
C ASN A 249 -9.62 -16.37 -9.46
N ALA A 250 -8.53 -15.68 -9.82
CA ALA A 250 -8.59 -14.39 -10.46
C ALA A 250 -7.34 -14.04 -11.27
N ILE A 251 -7.49 -13.12 -12.23
CA ILE A 251 -6.39 -12.45 -12.92
C ILE A 251 -6.29 -11.02 -12.40
N SER A 252 -5.11 -10.66 -11.88
CA SER A 252 -4.78 -9.28 -11.50
C SER A 252 -4.03 -8.60 -12.65
N ILE A 253 -4.70 -7.68 -13.34
CA ILE A 253 -4.10 -6.85 -14.41
C ILE A 253 -3.31 -5.71 -13.76
N GLU A 254 -2.00 -5.65 -14.03
CA GLU A 254 -1.01 -4.87 -13.29
C GLU A 254 -0.82 -3.45 -13.85
N VAL A 255 -1.91 -2.66 -13.97
CA VAL A 255 -1.91 -1.29 -14.53
C VAL A 255 -0.79 -0.40 -13.98
N LYS A 256 -0.42 -0.54 -12.70
CA LYS A 256 0.67 0.24 -12.09
C LYS A 256 2.05 0.04 -12.73
N ARG A 257 2.25 -1.00 -13.55
CA ARG A 257 3.49 -1.30 -14.27
C ARG A 257 3.59 -0.58 -15.62
N LEU A 258 2.50 0.03 -16.07
CA LEU A 258 2.51 0.88 -17.25
C LEU A 258 3.24 2.19 -16.95
N GLU A 259 3.96 2.69 -17.96
CA GLU A 259 4.66 3.97 -17.89
C GLU A 259 3.92 5.03 -18.72
N LEU A 260 3.99 6.27 -18.22
CA LEU A 260 3.46 7.48 -18.86
C LEU A 260 4.56 8.23 -19.61
#